data_AF-A0A9P7FT41-F1
#
_entry.id   AF-A0A9P7FT41-F1
#
_cell.length_a   1.000
_cell.length_b   1.000
_cell.length_c   1.000
_cell.angle_alpha   90.00
_cell.angle_beta   90.00
_cell.angle_gamma   90.00
#
_symmetry.space_group_name_H-M   'P 1'
#
loop_
_entity.id
_entity.type
_entity.pdbx_description
1 polymer ?
#
loop_
_entity_poly.entity_id
_entity_poly.type
_entity_poly.pdbx_seq_one_letter_code
_entity_poly.pdbx_strand_id
1 'polypeptide(L)'
;MAYVDPWTGQLFGEGGVEKSLHSMNSAALPHVVNGTVIMPKLGNATAKAALGRATWKLMHTMTLRFPETASRRSASLWLCSLHNEVNKRLNKPIFDCAHLDAEYDCGCGDEPIQKATPSSNTGPMDLEEDPSKDDLTGVGMIKGGR
;
A
#
# COMPACT_ATOMS: atom_id res chain seq x y z
N MET A 1 -20.61 -20.95 -7.32
CA MET A 1 -20.48 -21.91 -6.20
C MET A 1 -20.87 -21.16 -4.95
N ALA A 2 -22.05 -21.45 -4.39
CA ALA A 2 -22.49 -20.84 -3.14
C ALA A 2 -22.03 -21.73 -1.99
N TYR A 3 -21.40 -21.14 -0.97
CA TYR A 3 -21.01 -21.84 0.25
C TYR A 3 -21.97 -21.45 1.36
N VAL A 4 -22.54 -22.45 2.04
CA VAL A 4 -23.44 -22.26 3.18
C VAL A 4 -22.64 -22.56 4.43
N ASP A 5 -22.52 -21.57 5.33
CA ASP A 5 -21.90 -21.78 6.64
C ASP A 5 -22.85 -22.62 7.53
N PRO A 6 -22.42 -23.80 8.04
CA PRO A 6 -23.24 -24.65 8.90
C PRO A 6 -23.58 -24.05 10.27
N TRP A 7 -22.81 -23.08 10.76
CA TRP A 7 -22.98 -22.51 12.10
C TRP A 7 -23.85 -21.25 12.11
N THR A 8 -23.88 -20.51 10.99
CA THR A 8 -24.64 -19.27 10.86
C THR A 8 -25.78 -19.36 9.85
N GLY A 9 -25.82 -20.40 9.03
CA GLY A 9 -26.79 -20.56 7.93
C GLY A 9 -26.62 -19.51 6.82
N GLN A 10 -25.54 -18.73 6.84
CA GLN A 10 -25.37 -17.62 5.92
C GLN A 10 -24.93 -18.13 4.54
N LEU A 11 -25.72 -17.75 3.53
CA LEU A 11 -25.44 -18.05 2.13
C LEU A 11 -24.41 -17.06 1.58
N PHE A 12 -23.16 -17.49 1.48
CA PHE A 12 -22.13 -16.75 0.78
C PHE A 12 -22.22 -17.11 -0.71
N GLY A 13 -23.13 -16.45 -1.41
CA GLY A 13 -23.36 -16.60 -2.85
C GLY A 13 -23.80 -15.30 -3.50
N GLU A 14 -23.03 -14.87 -4.51
CA GLU A 14 -23.39 -13.89 -5.56
C GLU A 14 -23.77 -12.45 -5.10
N GLY A 15 -23.34 -12.03 -3.92
CA GLY A 15 -23.40 -10.63 -3.49
C GLY A 15 -22.14 -10.28 -2.71
N GLY A 16 -21.49 -9.16 -3.05
CA GLY A 16 -20.38 -8.64 -2.26
C GLY A 16 -20.83 -8.23 -0.85
N VAL A 17 -19.92 -7.62 -0.08
CA VAL A 17 -20.14 -7.16 1.31
C VAL A 17 -21.27 -6.13 1.50
N GLU A 18 -22.05 -5.83 0.46
CA GLU A 18 -23.13 -4.82 0.45
C GLU A 18 -24.26 -5.11 1.45
N LYS A 19 -24.50 -6.38 1.81
CA LYS A 19 -25.51 -6.76 2.81
C LYS A 19 -25.11 -6.43 4.26
N SER A 20 -23.82 -6.25 4.57
CA SER A 20 -23.36 -5.95 5.94
C SER A 20 -23.42 -4.47 6.33
N LEU A 21 -23.57 -3.54 5.38
CA LEU A 21 -23.52 -2.10 5.68
C LEU A 21 -24.84 -1.53 6.26
N HIS A 22 -25.96 -2.23 6.10
CA HIS A 22 -27.29 -1.69 6.44
C HIS A 22 -27.79 -2.07 7.84
N SER A 23 -27.00 -2.78 8.65
CA SER A 23 -27.46 -3.31 9.93
C SER A 23 -26.47 -3.06 11.08
N MET A 24 -26.01 -1.83 11.24
CA MET A 24 -25.32 -1.42 12.47
C MET A 24 -25.85 -0.04 12.88
N ASN A 25 -26.70 -0.02 13.91
CA ASN A 25 -27.17 1.21 14.54
C ASN A 25 -25.97 1.98 15.10
N SER A 26 -25.81 3.21 14.63
CA SER A 26 -24.81 4.18 15.06
C SER A 26 -25.09 4.67 16.49
N ALA A 27 -24.76 3.86 17.49
CA ALA A 27 -24.74 4.33 18.88
C ALA A 27 -23.55 3.71 19.62
N ALA A 28 -22.59 4.58 19.95
CA ALA A 28 -21.50 4.40 20.91
C ALA A 28 -20.26 3.58 20.49
N LEU A 29 -19.36 4.17 19.69
CA LEU A 29 -17.90 3.99 19.80
C LEU A 29 -17.18 5.30 19.37
N PRO A 30 -16.14 5.77 20.10
CA PRO A 30 -15.43 6.99 19.74
C PRO A 30 -14.55 6.76 18.50
N HIS A 31 -14.65 7.71 17.57
CA HIS A 31 -13.90 7.81 16.31
C HIS A 31 -14.10 6.68 15.28
N VAL A 32 -15.34 6.57 14.79
CA VAL A 32 -15.62 5.93 13.49
C VAL A 32 -14.90 6.75 12.41
N VAL A 33 -13.80 6.21 11.87
CA VAL A 33 -13.21 6.74 10.64
C VAL A 33 -14.25 6.54 9.54
N ASN A 34 -14.93 7.61 9.14
CA ASN A 34 -15.81 7.63 7.98
C ASN A 34 -14.95 7.50 6.72
N GLY A 35 -14.44 6.30 6.46
CA GLY A 35 -13.75 5.98 5.22
C GLY A 35 -14.74 6.02 4.08
N THR A 36 -14.64 7.03 3.22
CA THR A 36 -15.36 7.03 1.95
C THR A 36 -14.99 5.78 1.17
N VAL A 37 -15.93 5.22 0.42
CA VAL A 37 -15.70 4.06 -0.44
C VAL A 37 -14.53 4.37 -1.39
N ILE A 38 -13.35 3.77 -1.14
CA ILE A 38 -12.10 4.02 -1.89
C ILE A 38 -12.24 3.62 -3.36
N MET A 39 -13.11 2.65 -3.66
CA MET A 39 -13.41 2.22 -5.03
C MET A 39 -14.92 2.10 -5.25
N PRO A 40 -15.53 2.99 -6.07
CA PRO A 40 -16.92 2.88 -6.46
C PRO A 40 -17.25 1.53 -7.11
N LYS A 41 -18.53 1.15 -7.09
CA LYS A 41 -19.00 -0.10 -7.71
C LYS A 41 -18.65 -0.12 -9.20
N LEU A 42 -17.88 -1.11 -9.61
CA LEU A 42 -17.58 -1.33 -11.03
C LEU A 42 -18.87 -1.78 -11.75
N GLY A 43 -19.40 -0.91 -12.61
CA GLY A 43 -20.68 -1.13 -13.30
C GLY A 43 -20.66 -2.24 -14.35
N ASN A 44 -19.49 -2.58 -14.90
CA ASN A 44 -19.37 -3.66 -15.88
C ASN A 44 -19.12 -5.01 -15.18
N ALA A 45 -20.15 -5.87 -15.15
CA ALA A 45 -20.10 -7.17 -14.48
C ALA A 45 -19.02 -8.10 -15.06
N THR A 46 -18.77 -8.07 -16.37
CA THR A 46 -17.72 -8.86 -17.03
C THR A 46 -16.33 -8.41 -16.59
N ALA A 47 -16.09 -7.10 -16.52
CA ALA A 47 -14.83 -6.54 -16.03
C ALA A 47 -14.63 -6.85 -14.54
N LYS A 48 -15.68 -6.78 -13.71
CA LYS A 48 -15.63 -7.18 -12.29
C LYS A 48 -15.24 -8.64 -12.13
N ALA A 49 -15.86 -9.52 -12.91
CA ALA A 49 -15.54 -10.95 -12.87
C ALA A 49 -14.12 -11.24 -13.39
N ALA A 50 -13.68 -10.55 -14.45
CA ALA A 50 -12.32 -10.68 -14.99
C ALA A 50 -11.26 -10.21 -13.97
N LEU A 51 -11.49 -9.07 -13.31
CA LEU A 51 -10.63 -8.57 -12.24
C LEU A 51 -10.53 -9.57 -11.09
N GLY A 52 -11.65 -10.12 -10.63
CA GLY A 52 -11.68 -11.13 -9.57
C GLY A 52 -10.86 -12.38 -9.93
N ARG A 53 -11.00 -12.90 -11.16
CA ARG A 53 -10.22 -14.06 -11.64
C ARG A 53 -8.73 -13.75 -11.74
N ALA A 54 -8.36 -12.56 -12.21
CA ALA A 54 -6.97 -12.14 -12.30
C ALA A 54 -6.31 -12.03 -10.91
N THR A 55 -7.00 -11.38 -9.95
CA THR A 55 -6.54 -11.26 -8.57
C THR A 55 -6.40 -12.63 -7.91
N TRP A 56 -7.38 -13.52 -8.08
CA TRP A 56 -7.30 -14.88 -7.53
C TRP A 56 -6.09 -15.65 -8.08
N LYS A 57 -5.82 -15.54 -9.38
CA LYS A 57 -4.67 -16.18 -10.02
C LYS A 57 -3.34 -15.62 -9.49
N LEU A 58 -3.24 -14.31 -9.27
CA LEU A 58 -2.08 -13.69 -8.65
C LEU A 58 -1.88 -14.22 -7.22
N MET A 59 -2.92 -14.18 -6.40
CA MET A 59 -2.90 -14.68 -5.01
C MET A 59 -2.36 -16.11 -4.94
N HIS A 60 -2.90 -17.02 -5.76
CA HIS A 60 -2.45 -18.42 -5.79
C HIS A 60 -1.02 -18.56 -6.28
N THR A 61 -0.61 -17.72 -7.22
CA THR A 61 0.78 -17.70 -7.70
C THR A 61 1.74 -17.27 -6.58
N MET A 62 1.34 -16.32 -5.73
CA MET A 62 2.12 -15.88 -4.57
C MET A 62 2.18 -16.96 -3.48
N THR A 63 1.05 -17.60 -3.15
CA THR A 63 1.02 -18.62 -2.07
C THR A 63 1.77 -19.90 -2.44
N LEU A 64 1.80 -20.28 -3.71
CA LEU A 64 2.59 -21.41 -4.22
C LEU A 64 4.11 -21.16 -4.17
N ARG A 65 4.53 -19.89 -4.14
CA ARG A 65 5.94 -19.48 -4.11
C ARG A 65 6.16 -18.58 -2.91
N PHE A 66 6.10 -19.17 -1.72
CA PHE A 66 6.21 -18.44 -0.46
C PHE A 66 7.43 -17.50 -0.46
N PRO A 67 7.30 -16.24 -0.02
CA PRO A 67 8.38 -15.26 -0.10
C PRO A 67 9.52 -15.58 0.87
N GLU A 68 10.75 -15.53 0.35
CA GLU A 68 11.97 -15.50 1.16
C GLU A 68 12.23 -14.07 1.63
N THR A 69 11.62 -13.68 2.75
CA THR A 69 11.72 -12.31 3.30
C THR A 69 12.87 -12.12 4.29
N ALA A 70 13.92 -12.95 4.21
CA ALA A 70 15.06 -12.90 5.11
C ALA A 70 15.86 -11.57 5.03
N SER A 71 15.76 -10.84 3.93
CA SER A 71 16.38 -9.53 3.73
C SER A 71 15.57 -8.69 2.75
N ARG A 72 15.79 -7.37 2.73
CA ARG A 72 15.22 -6.47 1.71
C ARG A 72 15.52 -6.98 0.30
N ARG A 73 16.78 -7.30 0.03
CA ARG A 73 17.23 -7.75 -1.29
C ARG A 73 16.57 -9.07 -1.71
N SER A 74 16.44 -10.04 -0.80
CA SER A 74 15.77 -11.31 -1.11
C SER A 74 14.27 -11.12 -1.38
N ALA A 75 13.60 -10.25 -0.61
CA ALA A 75 12.21 -9.90 -0.84
C ALA A 75 12.00 -9.17 -2.18
N SER A 76 12.85 -8.20 -2.51
CA SER A 76 12.80 -7.45 -3.77
C SER A 76 13.04 -8.35 -4.98
N LEU A 77 14.04 -9.24 -4.92
CA LEU A 77 14.32 -10.20 -5.99
C LEU A 77 13.17 -11.20 -6.19
N TRP A 78 12.61 -11.71 -5.09
CA TRP A 78 11.44 -12.57 -5.15
C TRP A 78 10.26 -11.86 -5.83
N LEU A 79 9.99 -10.60 -5.45
CA LEU A 79 8.90 -9.83 -6.05
C LEU A 79 9.14 -9.53 -7.53
N CYS A 80 10.38 -9.23 -7.93
CA CYS A 80 10.76 -9.08 -9.33
C CYS A 80 10.46 -10.34 -10.14
N SER A 81 10.80 -11.52 -9.60
CA SER A 81 10.53 -12.80 -10.25
C SER A 81 9.03 -13.05 -10.47
N LEU A 82 8.19 -12.66 -9.50
CA LEU A 82 6.73 -12.76 -9.59
C LEU A 82 6.13 -11.74 -10.55
N HIS A 83 6.62 -10.49 -10.55
CA HIS A 83 6.21 -9.50 -11.54
C HIS A 83 6.52 -9.98 -12.96
N ASN A 84 7.66 -10.63 -13.17
CA ASN A 84 8.01 -11.21 -14.46
C ASN A 84 7.09 -12.37 -14.87
N GLU A 85 6.56 -13.15 -13.94
CA GLU A 85 5.52 -14.15 -14.23
C GLU A 85 4.22 -13.48 -14.73
N VAL A 86 3.85 -12.33 -14.18
CA VAL A 86 2.73 -11.52 -14.68
C VAL A 86 3.06 -10.91 -16.04
N ASN A 87 4.27 -10.41 -16.24
CA ASN A 87 4.71 -9.86 -17.53
C ASN A 87 4.66 -10.89 -18.65
N LYS A 88 5.09 -12.14 -18.39
CA LYS A 88 4.94 -13.27 -19.33
C LYS A 88 3.48 -13.48 -19.74
N ARG A 89 2.55 -13.43 -18.78
CA ARG A 89 1.11 -13.63 -19.02
C ARG A 89 0.48 -12.49 -19.81
N LEU A 90 1.00 -11.27 -19.66
CA LEU A 90 0.52 -10.07 -20.34
C LEU A 90 1.31 -9.74 -21.61
N ASN A 91 2.25 -10.61 -22.01
CA ASN A 91 3.17 -10.39 -23.14
C ASN A 91 3.95 -9.05 -23.03
N LYS A 92 4.34 -8.68 -21.80
CA LYS A 92 5.20 -7.53 -21.52
C LYS A 92 6.67 -7.97 -21.49
N PRO A 93 7.62 -7.06 -21.78
CA PRO A 93 9.05 -7.38 -21.67
C PRO A 93 9.39 -7.83 -20.25
N ILE A 94 10.32 -8.78 -20.15
CA ILE A 94 10.86 -9.26 -18.88
C ILE A 94 11.82 -8.21 -18.35
N PHE A 95 11.65 -7.85 -17.08
CA PHE A 95 12.54 -6.93 -16.39
C PHE A 95 13.78 -7.67 -15.88
N ASP A 96 14.96 -7.07 -16.03
CA ASP A 96 16.20 -7.63 -15.50
C ASP A 96 16.33 -7.34 -14.00
N CYS A 97 16.12 -8.37 -13.18
CA CYS A 97 16.18 -8.25 -11.73
C CYS A 97 17.57 -7.87 -11.18
N ALA A 98 18.66 -7.96 -11.98
CA ALA A 98 19.99 -7.53 -11.54
C ALA A 98 20.08 -5.99 -11.38
N HIS A 99 19.30 -5.24 -12.15
CA HIS A 99 19.27 -3.77 -12.13
C HIS A 99 18.14 -3.21 -11.25
N LEU A 100 17.47 -4.06 -10.48
CA LEU A 100 16.32 -3.69 -9.65
C LEU A 100 16.65 -2.59 -8.64
N ASP A 101 17.80 -2.68 -7.96
CA ASP A 101 18.22 -1.71 -6.94
C ASP A 101 18.63 -0.35 -7.52
N ALA A 102 18.92 -0.27 -8.83
CA ALA A 102 19.28 0.98 -9.50
C ALA A 102 18.04 1.75 -10.00
N GLU A 103 17.00 1.03 -10.42
CA GLU A 103 15.74 1.62 -10.90
C GLU A 103 14.78 1.92 -9.75
N TYR A 104 14.71 1.02 -8.77
CA TYR A 104 13.81 1.11 -7.62
C TYR A 104 14.63 1.18 -6.34
N ASP A 105 15.17 2.36 -6.09
CA ASP A 105 15.81 2.65 -4.81
C ASP A 105 14.80 2.51 -3.65
N CYS A 106 15.29 2.13 -2.47
CA CYS A 106 14.46 1.92 -1.29
C CYS A 106 13.84 3.20 -0.73
N GLY A 107 14.05 4.36 -1.38
CA GLY A 107 13.50 5.65 -0.98
C GLY A 107 14.05 6.13 0.36
N CYS A 108 15.13 5.51 0.85
CA CYS A 108 15.89 5.98 1.99
C CYS A 108 16.84 7.04 1.43
N GLY A 109 16.32 8.26 1.24
CA GLY A 109 16.95 9.30 0.41
C GLY A 109 18.46 9.43 0.57
N ASP A 110 19.19 9.04 -0.46
CA ASP A 110 20.55 9.50 -0.69
C ASP A 110 20.48 10.77 -1.57
N GLU A 111 19.93 11.88 -1.08
CA GLU A 111 20.05 13.11 -1.87
C GLU A 111 21.43 13.76 -1.63
N PRO A 112 22.21 14.03 -2.68
CA PRO A 112 22.89 15.31 -2.76
C PRO A 112 21.86 16.33 -3.25
N ILE A 113 21.29 17.10 -2.32
CA ILE A 113 20.56 18.34 -2.62
C ILE A 113 21.56 19.31 -3.28
N GLN A 114 21.67 19.28 -4.61
CA GLN A 114 22.33 20.34 -5.38
C GLN A 114 21.29 21.21 -6.07
N LYS A 115 20.60 22.00 -5.25
CA LYS A 115 20.34 23.44 -5.43
C LYS A 115 19.40 23.86 -4.32
N ALA A 116 19.97 24.44 -3.28
CA ALA A 116 19.23 25.29 -2.37
C ALA A 116 18.60 26.43 -3.17
N THR A 117 17.31 26.33 -3.45
CA THR A 117 16.43 27.49 -3.60
C THR A 117 15.55 27.52 -2.35
N PRO A 118 15.55 28.61 -1.58
CA PRO A 118 14.80 28.69 -0.34
C PRO A 118 13.33 28.86 -0.72
N SER A 119 12.53 27.80 -0.58
CA SER A 119 11.08 27.92 -0.61
C SER A 119 10.50 27.09 0.53
N SER A 120 10.32 27.80 1.66
CA SER A 120 9.28 27.58 2.67
C SER A 120 8.78 26.14 2.83
N ASN A 121 9.39 25.43 3.77
CA ASN A 121 8.77 24.29 4.43
C ASN A 121 7.45 24.73 5.08
N THR A 122 6.34 24.15 4.63
CA THR A 122 5.29 23.62 5.52
C THR A 122 4.50 22.59 4.73
N GLY A 123 5.03 21.37 4.62
CA GLY A 123 4.19 20.21 4.31
C GLY A 123 3.36 19.86 5.55
N PRO A 124 2.04 19.61 5.44
CA PRO A 124 1.14 19.40 6.59
C PRO A 124 1.34 18.06 7.32
N MET A 125 2.47 17.37 7.12
CA MET A 125 2.75 16.05 7.71
C MET A 125 4.16 15.92 8.29
N ASP A 126 4.97 16.99 8.31
CA ASP A 126 6.25 16.98 9.04
C ASP A 126 5.99 17.20 10.54
N LEU A 127 6.06 16.11 11.31
CA LEU A 127 5.92 16.10 12.77
C LEU A 127 7.28 16.14 13.49
N GLU A 128 8.37 16.42 12.77
CA GLU A 128 9.71 16.54 13.34
C GLU A 128 9.88 17.91 14.01
N GLU A 129 9.68 17.95 15.33
CA GLU A 129 9.98 19.11 16.17
C GLU A 129 11.50 19.16 16.39
N ASP A 130 12.20 20.04 15.66
CA ASP A 130 13.65 20.21 15.75
C ASP A 130 14.01 20.91 17.08
N PRO A 131 14.57 20.20 18.08
CA PRO A 131 14.86 20.77 19.40
C PRO A 131 16.01 21.80 19.38
N SER A 132 16.59 22.07 18.21
CA SER A 132 17.62 23.10 18.03
C SER A 132 17.05 24.49 17.74
N LYS A 133 15.73 24.65 17.56
CA LYS A 133 15.06 25.93 17.31
C LYS A 133 14.01 26.21 18.38
N ASP A 134 13.77 27.48 18.69
CA ASP A 134 12.74 27.88 19.65
C ASP A 134 11.35 27.98 19.00
N ASP A 135 10.31 27.58 19.72
CA ASP A 135 8.93 27.51 19.18
C ASP A 135 8.30 28.89 18.89
N LEU A 136 8.87 29.96 19.43
CA LEU A 136 8.34 31.32 19.32
C LEU A 136 8.95 32.12 18.17
N THR A 137 10.22 31.88 17.83
CA THR A 137 10.93 32.64 16.79
C THR A 137 11.61 31.76 15.73
N GLY A 138 11.71 30.44 15.93
CA GLY A 138 12.31 29.51 14.98
C GLY A 138 13.81 29.74 14.76
N VAL A 139 14.47 30.46 15.66
CA VAL A 139 15.89 30.80 15.61
C VAL A 139 16.67 29.70 16.32
N GLY A 140 17.82 29.33 15.75
CA GLY A 140 18.68 28.30 16.33
C GLY A 140 19.18 28.70 17.72
N MET A 141 19.03 27.82 18.71
CA MET A 141 19.58 28.02 20.04
C MET A 141 21.11 28.07 19.96
N ILE A 142 21.71 29.18 20.38
CA ILE A 142 23.16 29.30 20.55
C ILE A 142 23.65 28.29 21.59
N LYS A 143 24.36 27.24 21.16
CA LYS A 143 24.99 26.26 22.06
C LYS A 143 26.05 26.96 22.92
N GLY A 144 25.74 27.16 24.19
CA GLY A 144 26.67 27.67 25.20
C GLY A 144 27.75 26.62 25.48
N GLY A 145 28.98 26.91 25.07
CA GLY A 145 30.13 26.03 25.34
C GLY A 145 30.64 26.15 26.77
N ARG A 146 31.07 25.00 27.32
CA ARG A 146 32.33 24.88 28.05
C ARG A 146 32.87 23.46 27.92
#